data_AF-A0A9X0P1U4-F1
#
_entry.id   AF-A0A9X0P1U4-F1
#
_cell.length_a   1.000
_cell.length_b   1.000
_cell.length_c   1.000
_cell.angle_alpha   90.00
_cell.angle_beta   90.00
_cell.angle_gamma   90.00
#
_symmetry.space_group_name_H-M   'P 1'
#
loop_
_entity.id
_entity.type
_entity.pdbx_description
1 polymer ?
#
loop_
_entity_poly.entity_id
_entity_poly.type
_entity_poly.pdbx_seq_one_letter_code
_entity_poly.pdbx_strand_id
1 'polypeptide(L)'
;MSLLEARKTYKPFEYPWAYDFWKRQQQIHWMPEEVPLGEDCRDWAQKLSEHERNLLTQIFRFFTQADVEVQDCYHDKYARVFKPTEVKMMLTAFSNMETVHIAAYSHLLDTIGMPESEYSAFLEYEEMADKHNYMQQFGVDNDEDIARTLAMFGGFTEGMQLFASFAMLMNFPRFNKMKGMGQIVSWSVRDESLHCEGIIRMFHEFVRERDCLTKAVKEDIIDICQKSVRLEDNFIDLAFEMGPVAGMTPKEIKKYIRYIADWRLGQLGLQPIYMIDDHPLPWLAPLLNGVEHANFFEQRATEYSKGATTGDWNTVWSSFDSRNKAKAANEEGAAQDDGPGLFGDEAGAQAAE
;
A
#
# COMPACT_ATOMS: atom_id res chain seq x y z
N MET A 1 -23.64 2.39 -7.80
CA MET A 1 -23.95 2.43 -6.35
C MET A 1 -22.88 3.28 -5.73
N SER A 2 -23.01 3.75 -4.49
CA SER A 2 -21.95 4.57 -3.88
C SER A 2 -20.91 3.75 -3.12
N LEU A 3 -19.70 4.28 -2.99
CA LEU A 3 -18.66 3.84 -2.06
C LEU A 3 -19.15 3.73 -0.59
N LEU A 4 -20.26 4.39 -0.25
CA LEU A 4 -20.88 4.38 1.08
C LEU A 4 -21.98 3.31 1.25
N GLU A 5 -22.33 2.58 0.20
CA GLU A 5 -23.45 1.65 0.21
C GLU A 5 -22.97 0.18 0.18
N ALA A 6 -23.49 -0.62 1.10
CA ALA A 6 -23.13 -2.03 1.20
C ALA A 6 -23.87 -2.86 0.14
N ARG A 7 -23.16 -3.83 -0.41
CA ARG A 7 -23.73 -4.79 -1.35
C ARG A 7 -24.12 -6.09 -0.68
N LYS A 8 -25.19 -6.71 -1.17
CA LYS A 8 -25.68 -8.01 -0.71
C LYS A 8 -25.02 -9.19 -1.43
N THR A 9 -24.39 -8.94 -2.58
CA THR A 9 -23.77 -9.97 -3.42
C THR A 9 -22.30 -9.64 -3.69
N TYR A 10 -21.48 -10.68 -3.85
CA TYR A 10 -20.03 -10.52 -4.07
C TYR A 10 -19.69 -9.99 -5.47
N LYS A 11 -20.44 -10.37 -6.51
CA LYS A 11 -20.19 -9.98 -7.90
C LYS A 11 -21.48 -9.49 -8.60
N PRO A 12 -21.35 -8.76 -9.73
CA PRO A 12 -20.10 -8.24 -10.34
C PRO A 12 -19.52 -7.06 -9.53
N PHE A 13 -18.21 -6.85 -9.48
CA PHE A 13 -17.60 -5.71 -8.75
C PHE A 13 -17.93 -4.37 -9.43
N GLU A 14 -18.20 -3.35 -8.61
CA GLU A 14 -18.40 -1.96 -9.07
C GLU A 14 -17.06 -1.21 -9.11
N TYR A 15 -16.16 -1.55 -8.19
CA TYR A 15 -14.82 -0.98 -8.09
C TYR A 15 -13.76 -2.08 -8.31
N PRO A 16 -13.69 -2.71 -9.50
CA PRO A 16 -12.80 -3.85 -9.74
C PRO A 16 -11.32 -3.52 -9.46
N TRP A 17 -10.95 -2.25 -9.57
CA TRP A 17 -9.62 -1.78 -9.22
C TRP A 17 -9.26 -2.00 -7.75
N ALA A 18 -10.21 -1.92 -6.83
CA ALA A 18 -9.94 -2.16 -5.41
C ALA A 18 -9.53 -3.61 -5.17
N TYR A 19 -10.14 -4.54 -5.90
CA TYR A 19 -9.73 -5.94 -5.89
C TYR A 19 -8.30 -6.13 -6.45
N ASP A 20 -7.91 -5.36 -7.46
CA ASP A 20 -6.56 -5.43 -8.01
C ASP A 20 -5.50 -4.95 -7.00
N PHE A 21 -5.79 -3.89 -6.24
CA PHE A 21 -4.94 -3.44 -5.12
C PHE A 21 -4.85 -4.50 -4.01
N TRP A 22 -6.00 -5.03 -3.57
CA TRP A 22 -6.03 -6.14 -2.62
C TRP A 22 -5.14 -7.29 -3.09
N LYS A 23 -5.33 -7.75 -4.32
CA LYS A 23 -4.58 -8.87 -4.89
C LYS A 23 -3.09 -8.57 -4.94
N ARG A 24 -2.70 -7.35 -5.32
CA ARG A 24 -1.29 -6.95 -5.37
C ARG A 24 -0.68 -6.97 -3.96
N GLN A 25 -1.36 -6.43 -2.95
CA GLN A 25 -0.89 -6.48 -1.55
C GLN A 25 -0.64 -7.92 -1.10
N GLN A 26 -1.55 -8.84 -1.41
CA GLN A 26 -1.37 -10.26 -1.07
C GLN A 26 -0.16 -10.90 -1.77
N GLN A 27 0.20 -10.42 -2.97
CA GLN A 27 1.32 -10.95 -3.73
C GLN A 27 2.69 -10.49 -3.24
N ILE A 28 2.73 -9.35 -2.55
CA ILE A 28 3.95 -8.71 -2.03
C ILE A 28 4.08 -8.85 -0.50
N HIS A 29 3.25 -9.69 0.13
CA HIS A 29 3.24 -9.88 1.57
C HIS A 29 4.56 -10.43 2.09
N TRP A 30 4.98 -9.96 3.27
CA TRP A 30 6.21 -10.32 3.95
C TRP A 30 6.01 -10.27 5.48
N MET A 31 6.90 -10.91 6.22
CA MET A 31 6.98 -10.85 7.68
C MET A 31 8.39 -10.42 8.13
N PRO A 32 8.53 -9.68 9.25
CA PRO A 32 9.83 -9.15 9.67
C PRO A 32 10.89 -10.21 9.99
N GLU A 33 10.48 -11.39 10.43
CA GLU A 33 11.38 -12.51 10.71
C GLU A 33 12.11 -13.04 9.46
N GLU A 34 11.66 -12.66 8.26
CA GLU A 34 12.33 -12.98 6.99
C GLU A 34 13.64 -12.19 6.80
N VAL A 35 13.85 -11.10 7.55
CA VAL A 35 15.01 -10.22 7.40
C VAL A 35 16.08 -10.51 8.47
N PRO A 36 17.31 -10.90 8.08
CA PRO A 36 18.38 -11.11 9.04
C PRO A 36 18.97 -9.78 9.53
N LEU A 37 18.86 -9.51 10.84
CA LEU A 37 19.32 -8.25 11.47
C LEU A 37 20.70 -8.34 12.16
N GLY A 38 21.44 -9.45 12.01
CA GLY A 38 22.71 -9.66 12.72
C GLY A 38 23.87 -8.75 12.31
N GLU A 39 23.85 -8.19 11.09
CA GLU A 39 24.78 -7.11 10.70
C GLU A 39 24.36 -5.77 11.32
N ASP A 40 23.06 -5.49 11.37
CA ASP A 40 22.50 -4.26 11.96
C ASP A 40 22.86 -4.13 13.44
N CYS A 41 22.82 -5.22 14.23
CA CYS A 41 23.32 -5.19 15.61
C CYS A 41 24.80 -4.81 15.70
N ARG A 42 25.64 -5.29 14.78
CA ARG A 42 27.08 -4.97 14.75
C ARG A 42 27.33 -3.55 14.30
N ASP A 43 26.62 -3.09 13.27
CA ASP A 43 26.69 -1.72 12.77
C ASP A 43 26.27 -0.76 13.88
N TRP A 44 25.15 -1.06 14.54
CA TRP A 44 24.68 -0.35 15.71
C TRP A 44 25.74 -0.32 16.79
N ALA A 45 26.30 -1.44 17.22
CA ALA A 45 27.26 -1.44 18.33
C ALA A 45 28.61 -0.78 17.99
N GLN A 46 29.08 -0.83 16.74
CA GLN A 46 30.50 -0.58 16.43
C GLN A 46 30.77 0.39 15.28
N LYS A 47 29.82 0.62 14.36
CA LYS A 47 30.08 1.41 13.13
C LYS A 47 29.34 2.75 13.06
N LEU A 48 28.18 2.86 13.73
CA LEU A 48 27.44 4.11 13.75
C LEU A 48 28.17 5.15 14.62
N SER A 49 28.37 6.34 14.04
CA SER A 49 28.77 7.51 14.82
C SER A 49 27.64 7.93 15.78
N GLU A 50 27.96 8.79 16.75
CA GLU A 50 26.96 9.32 17.68
C GLU A 50 25.85 10.09 16.93
N HIS A 51 26.23 10.91 15.94
CA HIS A 51 25.28 11.67 15.11
C HIS A 51 24.37 10.75 14.30
N GLU A 52 24.94 9.70 13.70
CA GLU A 52 24.21 8.70 12.94
C GLU A 52 23.22 7.92 13.82
N ARG A 53 23.65 7.54 15.03
CA ARG A 53 22.79 6.87 15.99
C ARG A 53 21.67 7.78 16.47
N ASN A 54 21.97 9.06 16.76
CA ASN A 54 20.95 10.03 17.15
C ASN A 54 19.88 10.19 16.07
N LEU A 55 20.29 10.38 14.82
CA LEU A 55 19.38 10.49 13.69
C LEU A 55 18.44 9.28 13.61
N LEU A 56 18.99 8.06 13.68
CA LEU A 56 18.18 6.83 13.66
C LEU A 56 17.24 6.74 14.86
N THR A 57 17.71 7.04 16.08
CA THR A 57 16.90 7.01 17.29
C THR A 57 15.71 7.97 17.18
N GLN A 58 15.93 9.21 16.74
CA GLN A 58 14.83 10.18 16.60
C GLN A 58 13.81 9.75 15.53
N ILE A 59 14.26 9.11 14.45
CA ILE A 59 13.35 8.54 13.45
C ILE A 59 12.50 7.43 14.07
N PHE A 60 13.15 6.46 14.72
CA PHE A 60 12.50 5.28 15.29
C PHE A 60 11.46 5.58 16.38
N ARG A 61 11.71 6.61 17.21
CA ARG A 61 10.78 7.04 18.26
C ARG A 61 9.39 7.40 17.73
N PHE A 62 9.33 8.02 16.55
CA PHE A 62 8.05 8.39 15.96
C PHE A 62 7.54 7.37 14.96
N PHE A 63 8.41 6.58 14.33
CA PHE A 63 8.02 5.73 13.21
C PHE A 63 6.99 4.68 13.57
N THR A 64 7.22 3.94 14.67
CA THR A 64 6.26 2.94 15.14
C THR A 64 4.92 3.58 15.51
N GLN A 65 4.93 4.76 16.13
CA GLN A 65 3.70 5.47 16.47
C GLN A 65 2.98 5.97 15.21
N ALA A 66 3.70 6.46 14.20
CA ALA A 66 3.10 6.90 12.95
C ALA A 66 2.32 5.78 12.26
N ASP A 67 2.86 4.56 12.22
CA ASP A 67 2.15 3.40 11.65
C ASP A 67 0.92 3.02 12.50
N VAL A 68 0.97 3.19 13.82
CA VAL A 68 -0.22 3.05 14.70
C VAL A 68 -1.31 4.05 14.30
N GLU A 69 -0.97 5.33 14.05
CA GLU A 69 -1.94 6.33 13.62
C GLU A 69 -2.58 6.01 12.27
N VAL A 70 -1.77 5.52 11.31
CA VAL A 70 -2.25 5.11 9.99
C VAL A 70 -3.18 3.90 10.14
N GLN A 71 -2.79 2.91 10.96
CA GLN A 71 -3.60 1.75 11.24
C GLN A 71 -4.95 2.09 11.88
N ASP A 72 -4.95 3.01 12.85
CA ASP A 72 -6.16 3.50 13.51
C ASP A 72 -7.06 4.23 12.50
N CYS A 73 -6.48 4.97 11.53
CA CYS A 73 -7.28 5.55 10.44
C CYS A 73 -7.98 4.47 9.60
N TYR A 74 -7.28 3.39 9.24
CA TYR A 74 -7.90 2.29 8.49
C TYR A 74 -9.06 1.63 9.26
N HIS A 75 -8.86 1.32 10.54
CA HIS A 75 -9.85 0.64 11.38
C HIS A 75 -11.00 1.55 11.85
N ASP A 76 -10.66 2.68 12.44
CA ASP A 76 -11.62 3.52 13.17
C ASP A 76 -12.23 4.63 12.31
N LYS A 77 -11.73 4.82 11.09
CA LYS A 77 -12.24 5.81 10.14
C LYS A 77 -12.70 5.11 8.85
N TYR A 78 -11.78 4.65 8.00
CA TYR A 78 -12.12 4.16 6.66
C TYR A 78 -13.08 2.96 6.67
N ALA A 79 -12.87 1.95 7.51
CA ALA A 79 -13.74 0.77 7.58
C ALA A 79 -15.19 1.09 8.00
N ARG A 80 -15.40 2.19 8.75
CA ARG A 80 -16.75 2.66 9.13
C ARG A 80 -17.48 3.35 8.00
N VAL A 81 -16.77 3.87 7.01
CA VAL A 81 -17.34 4.68 5.93
C VAL A 81 -17.57 3.83 4.68
N PHE A 82 -16.55 3.11 4.21
CA PHE A 82 -16.58 2.43 2.92
C PHE A 82 -17.20 1.03 2.99
N LYS A 83 -18.15 0.76 2.10
CA LYS A 83 -19.05 -0.41 2.23
C LYS A 83 -18.95 -1.49 1.16
N PRO A 84 -18.59 -1.21 -0.12
CA PRO A 84 -18.41 -2.26 -1.13
C PRO A 84 -17.41 -3.32 -0.70
N THR A 85 -17.68 -4.58 -1.04
CA THR A 85 -16.88 -5.72 -0.56
C THR A 85 -15.44 -5.65 -1.05
N GLU A 86 -15.23 -5.35 -2.33
CA GLU A 86 -13.92 -5.21 -2.94
C GLU A 86 -13.09 -4.05 -2.36
N VAL A 87 -13.75 -2.96 -1.92
CA VAL A 87 -13.10 -1.83 -1.23
C VAL A 87 -12.72 -2.23 0.19
N LYS A 88 -13.61 -2.92 0.91
CA LYS A 88 -13.27 -3.49 2.22
C LYS A 88 -12.10 -4.46 2.14
N MET A 89 -12.05 -5.31 1.12
CA MET A 89 -10.92 -6.22 0.91
C MET A 89 -9.61 -5.44 0.78
N MET A 90 -9.58 -4.40 -0.06
CA MET A 90 -8.40 -3.52 -0.21
C MET A 90 -7.98 -2.90 1.13
N LEU A 91 -8.91 -2.22 1.81
CA LEU A 91 -8.64 -1.55 3.08
C LEU A 91 -8.19 -2.52 4.17
N THR A 92 -8.78 -3.73 4.24
CA THR A 92 -8.35 -4.76 5.19
C THR A 92 -6.94 -5.26 4.88
N ALA A 93 -6.55 -5.37 3.60
CA ALA A 93 -5.19 -5.78 3.27
C ALA A 93 -4.16 -4.70 3.62
N PHE A 94 -4.44 -3.43 3.32
CA PHE A 94 -3.56 -2.31 3.69
C PHE A 94 -3.44 -2.21 5.22
N SER A 95 -4.58 -2.24 5.92
CA SER A 95 -4.61 -2.25 7.38
C SER A 95 -3.86 -3.42 8.01
N ASN A 96 -3.95 -4.61 7.45
CA ASN A 96 -3.15 -5.74 7.93
C ASN A 96 -1.65 -5.46 7.74
N MET A 97 -1.27 -4.83 6.63
CA MET A 97 0.12 -4.50 6.34
C MET A 97 0.68 -3.48 7.36
N GLU A 98 -0.12 -2.51 7.79
CA GLU A 98 0.29 -1.59 8.87
C GLU A 98 0.62 -2.32 10.18
N THR A 99 -0.13 -3.38 10.52
CA THR A 99 0.23 -4.19 11.71
C THR A 99 1.57 -4.89 11.57
N VAL A 100 1.92 -5.29 10.35
CA VAL A 100 3.22 -5.89 10.05
C VAL A 100 4.32 -4.83 10.06
N HIS A 101 4.06 -3.61 9.58
CA HIS A 101 4.98 -2.48 9.71
C HIS A 101 5.32 -2.19 11.18
N ILE A 102 4.29 -2.06 12.02
CA ILE A 102 4.46 -1.86 13.47
C ILE A 102 5.31 -2.99 14.08
N ALA A 103 4.99 -4.25 13.76
CA ALA A 103 5.73 -5.40 14.25
C ALA A 103 7.18 -5.42 13.73
N ALA A 104 7.42 -4.99 12.48
CA ALA A 104 8.73 -4.97 11.87
C ALA A 104 9.66 -3.92 12.47
N TYR A 105 9.16 -2.70 12.68
CA TYR A 105 9.94 -1.68 13.36
C TYR A 105 10.17 -2.05 14.82
N SER A 106 9.14 -2.55 15.52
CA SER A 106 9.33 -3.06 16.89
C SER A 106 10.39 -4.16 16.96
N HIS A 107 10.35 -5.14 16.06
CA HIS A 107 11.35 -6.20 15.97
C HIS A 107 12.76 -5.66 15.73
N LEU A 108 12.91 -4.66 14.85
CA LEU A 108 14.18 -3.99 14.61
C LEU A 108 14.72 -3.32 15.88
N LEU A 109 13.87 -2.56 16.59
CA LEU A 109 14.24 -1.83 17.81
C LEU A 109 14.66 -2.78 18.94
N ASP A 110 13.90 -3.85 19.15
CA ASP A 110 14.20 -4.88 20.14
C ASP A 110 15.55 -5.56 19.82
N THR A 111 15.79 -5.84 18.54
CA THR A 111 17.00 -6.54 18.08
C THR A 111 18.28 -5.69 18.24
N ILE A 112 18.21 -4.37 18.07
CA ILE A 112 19.33 -3.46 18.33
C ILE A 112 19.46 -3.09 19.82
N GLY A 113 18.55 -3.56 20.67
CA GLY A 113 18.57 -3.37 22.12
C GLY A 113 18.10 -1.98 22.56
N MET A 114 17.17 -1.37 21.82
CA MET A 114 16.57 -0.10 22.21
C MET A 114 15.62 -0.31 23.42
N PRO A 115 15.67 0.53 24.47
CA PRO A 115 14.78 0.39 25.61
C PRO A 115 13.30 0.61 25.25
N GLU A 116 12.39 -0.11 25.91
CA GLU A 116 10.94 0.06 25.69
C GLU A 116 10.44 1.50 25.98
N SER A 117 11.13 2.24 26.85
CA SER A 117 10.80 3.65 27.13
C SER A 117 10.86 4.54 25.88
N GLU A 118 11.61 4.13 24.86
CA GLU A 118 11.72 4.86 23.60
C GLU A 118 10.42 4.84 22.78
N TYR A 119 9.54 3.84 22.98
CA TYR A 119 8.23 3.81 22.30
C TYR A 119 7.28 4.92 22.78
N SER A 120 7.42 5.39 24.03
CA SER A 120 6.62 6.52 24.56
C SER A 120 7.33 7.88 24.45
N ALA A 121 8.62 7.88 24.08
CA ALA A 121 9.44 9.08 24.08
C ALA A 121 8.91 10.16 23.12
N PHE A 122 8.16 9.80 22.08
CA PHE A 122 7.56 10.77 21.16
C PHE A 122 6.64 11.79 21.84
N LEU A 123 6.06 11.46 23.00
CA LEU A 123 5.24 12.38 23.79
C LEU A 123 6.08 13.46 24.51
N GLU A 124 7.38 13.24 24.65
CA GLU A 124 8.30 14.13 25.35
C GLU A 124 8.96 15.16 24.41
N TYR A 125 8.90 14.95 23.09
CA TYR A 125 9.43 15.87 22.08
C TYR A 125 8.29 16.62 21.41
N GLU A 126 8.30 17.95 21.51
CA GLU A 126 7.26 18.83 20.96
C GLU A 126 7.02 18.57 19.47
N GLU A 127 8.08 18.36 18.69
CA GLU A 127 8.00 18.14 17.25
C GLU A 127 7.28 16.83 16.88
N MET A 128 7.42 15.79 17.72
CA MET A 128 6.76 14.51 17.51
C MET A 128 5.33 14.51 18.07
N ALA A 129 5.14 15.09 19.26
CA ALA A 129 3.84 15.25 19.89
C ALA A 129 2.89 16.10 19.02
N ASP A 130 3.39 17.18 18.41
CA ASP A 130 2.62 18.02 17.48
C ASP A 130 2.15 17.24 16.25
N LYS A 131 2.99 16.35 15.71
CA LYS A 131 2.63 15.46 14.59
C LYS A 131 1.50 14.52 15.00
N HIS A 132 1.65 13.83 16.13
CA HIS A 132 0.63 12.94 16.67
C HIS A 132 -0.70 13.68 16.91
N ASN A 133 -0.66 14.82 17.60
CA ASN A 133 -1.83 15.63 17.91
C ASN A 133 -2.53 16.16 16.66
N TYR A 134 -1.78 16.47 15.60
CA TYR A 134 -2.36 16.92 14.34
C TYR A 134 -3.15 15.81 13.63
N MET A 135 -2.66 14.56 13.65
CA MET A 135 -3.36 13.41 13.06
C MET A 135 -4.71 13.12 13.74
N GLN A 136 -4.87 13.48 15.02
CA GLN A 136 -6.12 13.33 15.77
C GLN A 136 -7.24 14.29 15.32
N GLN A 137 -6.93 15.34 14.56
CA GLN A 137 -7.91 16.35 14.16
C GLN A 137 -8.81 15.93 13.00
N PHE A 138 -8.50 14.80 12.36
CA PHE A 138 -9.14 14.35 11.13
C PHE A 138 -10.22 13.32 11.40
N GLY A 139 -11.46 13.65 11.04
CA GLY A 139 -12.66 12.83 11.23
C GLY A 139 -13.30 12.34 9.93
N VAL A 140 -14.43 11.66 10.07
CA VAL A 140 -15.22 11.13 8.94
C VAL A 140 -16.72 11.39 9.14
N ASP A 141 -17.07 12.50 9.78
CA ASP A 141 -18.44 12.80 10.19
C ASP A 141 -19.31 13.31 9.02
N ASN A 142 -18.69 13.88 7.98
CA ASN A 142 -19.35 14.31 6.76
C ASN A 142 -18.45 14.10 5.52
N ASP A 143 -19.00 14.35 4.33
CA ASP A 143 -18.32 14.11 3.06
C ASP A 143 -17.05 14.96 2.88
N GLU A 144 -17.02 16.19 3.39
CA GLU A 144 -15.83 17.03 3.30
C GLU A 144 -14.72 16.53 4.23
N ASP A 145 -15.08 16.11 5.45
CA ASP A 145 -14.13 15.53 6.41
C ASP A 145 -13.52 14.24 5.89
N ILE A 146 -14.32 13.38 5.25
CA ILE A 146 -13.81 12.17 4.60
C ILE A 146 -12.79 12.55 3.51
N ALA A 147 -13.10 13.55 2.67
CA ALA A 147 -12.17 14.00 1.63
C ALA A 147 -10.85 14.54 2.21
N ARG A 148 -10.92 15.37 3.27
CA ARG A 148 -9.74 15.89 3.98
C ARG A 148 -8.92 14.76 4.63
N THR A 149 -9.59 13.78 5.25
CA THR A 149 -8.93 12.63 5.90
C THR A 149 -8.23 11.74 4.89
N LEU A 150 -8.86 11.45 3.73
CA LEU A 150 -8.22 10.70 2.65
C LEU A 150 -6.97 11.40 2.10
N ALA A 151 -7.04 12.72 1.93
CA ALA A 151 -5.90 13.52 1.49
C ALA A 151 -4.79 13.57 2.55
N MET A 152 -5.15 13.74 3.83
CA MET A 152 -4.20 13.77 4.93
C MET A 152 -3.46 12.43 5.07
N PHE A 153 -4.18 11.34 5.33
CA PHE A 153 -3.54 10.05 5.63
C PHE A 153 -2.93 9.42 4.38
N GLY A 154 -3.70 9.24 3.30
CA GLY A 154 -3.20 8.57 2.10
C GLY A 154 -2.24 9.44 1.27
N GLY A 155 -2.47 10.74 1.22
CA GLY A 155 -1.65 11.67 0.45
C GLY A 155 -0.42 12.17 1.20
N PHE A 156 -0.61 12.68 2.42
CA PHE A 156 0.45 13.39 3.15
C PHE A 156 1.13 12.55 4.24
N THR A 157 0.43 11.65 4.94
CA THR A 157 1.08 10.77 5.92
C THR A 157 1.83 9.65 5.20
N GLU A 158 1.09 8.73 4.59
CA GLU A 158 1.62 7.55 3.86
C GLU A 158 2.45 8.01 2.66
N GLY A 159 1.94 8.99 1.90
CA GLY A 159 2.57 9.44 0.66
C GLY A 159 3.72 10.45 0.80
N MET A 160 3.90 11.13 1.95
CA MET A 160 4.90 12.20 2.09
C MET A 160 5.72 12.13 3.38
N GLN A 161 5.07 12.09 4.56
CA GLN A 161 5.79 12.07 5.85
C GLN A 161 6.62 10.79 6.00
N LEU A 162 6.03 9.62 5.74
CA LEU A 162 6.77 8.35 5.80
C LEU A 162 7.91 8.30 4.78
N PHE A 163 7.71 8.83 3.57
CA PHE A 163 8.73 8.88 2.52
C PHE A 163 9.95 9.74 2.89
N ALA A 164 9.75 10.82 3.65
CA ALA A 164 10.87 11.61 4.15
C ALA A 164 11.75 10.79 5.11
N SER A 165 11.13 10.06 6.03
CA SER A 165 11.83 9.14 6.93
C SER A 165 12.49 7.98 6.18
N PHE A 166 11.81 7.37 5.21
CA PHE A 166 12.40 6.33 4.36
C PHE A 166 13.65 6.84 3.64
N ALA A 167 13.61 8.04 3.08
CA ALA A 167 14.79 8.64 2.46
C ALA A 167 15.95 8.80 3.45
N MET A 168 15.67 9.20 4.70
CA MET A 168 16.70 9.29 5.74
C MET A 168 17.29 7.93 6.12
N LEU A 169 16.44 6.91 6.29
CA LEU A 169 16.86 5.55 6.63
C LEU A 169 17.64 4.87 5.50
N MET A 170 17.21 5.05 4.25
CA MET A 170 17.87 4.47 3.07
C MET A 170 19.26 5.06 2.79
N ASN A 171 19.61 6.19 3.41
CA ASN A 171 20.98 6.70 3.32
C ASN A 171 22.01 5.77 3.99
N PHE A 172 21.63 4.95 4.98
CA PHE A 172 22.57 4.05 5.67
C PHE A 172 23.02 2.85 4.82
N PRO A 173 22.11 2.10 4.15
CA PRO A 173 22.49 1.04 3.21
C PRO A 173 23.42 1.51 2.08
N ARG A 174 23.28 2.78 1.62
CA ARG A 174 24.17 3.41 0.64
C ARG A 174 25.64 3.43 1.10
N PHE A 175 25.87 3.48 2.41
CA PHE A 175 27.19 3.41 3.03
C PHE A 175 27.48 2.05 3.67
N ASN A 176 26.78 0.99 3.24
CA ASN A 176 26.98 -0.38 3.69
C ASN A 176 26.78 -0.53 5.22
N LYS A 177 25.83 0.22 5.79
CA LYS A 177 25.40 0.15 7.18
C LYS A 177 23.92 -0.20 7.25
N MET A 178 23.49 -0.89 8.31
CA MET A 178 22.08 -1.15 8.62
C MET A 178 21.33 -1.78 7.43
N LYS A 179 21.88 -2.86 6.87
CA LYS A 179 21.35 -3.46 5.63
C LYS A 179 20.02 -4.17 5.83
N GLY A 180 19.82 -4.83 6.98
CA GLY A 180 18.56 -5.45 7.32
C GLY A 180 17.45 -4.40 7.47
N MET A 181 17.73 -3.30 8.18
CA MET A 181 16.86 -2.13 8.21
C MET A 181 16.57 -1.61 6.79
N GLY A 182 17.59 -1.52 5.93
CA GLY A 182 17.40 -1.13 4.53
C GLY A 182 16.45 -2.04 3.75
N GLN A 183 16.47 -3.34 4.02
CA GLN A 183 15.54 -4.29 3.40
C GLN A 183 14.11 -4.08 3.91
N ILE A 184 13.93 -3.96 5.23
CA ILE A 184 12.62 -3.65 5.86
C ILE A 184 12.04 -2.36 5.26
N VAL A 185 12.85 -1.30 5.22
CA VAL A 185 12.43 0.00 4.67
C VAL A 185 12.09 -0.10 3.19
N SER A 186 12.82 -0.89 2.39
CA SER A 186 12.50 -1.07 0.98
C SER A 186 11.14 -1.75 0.78
N TRP A 187 10.81 -2.73 1.62
CA TRP A 187 9.51 -3.40 1.61
C TRP A 187 8.39 -2.47 2.09
N SER A 188 8.59 -1.72 3.18
CA SER A 188 7.62 -0.71 3.62
C SER A 188 7.38 0.36 2.55
N VAL A 189 8.42 0.84 1.87
CA VAL A 189 8.27 1.82 0.76
C VAL A 189 7.39 1.26 -0.36
N ARG A 190 7.49 -0.03 -0.67
CA ARG A 190 6.64 -0.70 -1.66
C ARG A 190 5.18 -0.75 -1.22
N ASP A 191 4.94 -1.10 0.04
CA ASP A 191 3.60 -1.16 0.62
C ASP A 191 2.97 0.24 0.69
N GLU A 192 3.67 1.23 1.26
CA GLU A 192 3.18 2.61 1.37
C GLU A 192 2.90 3.27 0.01
N SER A 193 3.64 2.88 -1.03
CA SER A 193 3.35 3.33 -2.39
C SER A 193 2.04 2.77 -2.91
N LEU A 194 1.79 1.48 -2.64
CA LEU A 194 0.56 0.82 -3.04
C LEU A 194 -0.63 1.39 -2.26
N HIS A 195 -0.45 1.66 -0.97
CA HIS A 195 -1.45 2.26 -0.11
C HIS A 195 -1.79 3.67 -0.58
N CYS A 196 -0.78 4.53 -0.75
CA CYS A 196 -0.94 5.88 -1.27
C CYS A 196 -1.65 5.90 -2.63
N GLU A 197 -1.25 5.06 -3.59
CA GLU A 197 -1.91 4.97 -4.91
C GLU A 197 -3.39 4.53 -4.77
N GLY A 198 -3.66 3.54 -3.93
CA GLY A 198 -5.01 3.02 -3.68
C GLY A 198 -5.92 4.05 -3.00
N ILE A 199 -5.43 4.74 -1.97
CA ILE A 199 -6.19 5.77 -1.25
C ILE A 199 -6.40 7.02 -2.09
N ILE A 200 -5.42 7.45 -2.89
CA ILE A 200 -5.62 8.57 -3.84
C ILE A 200 -6.66 8.20 -4.89
N ARG A 201 -6.66 6.97 -5.40
CA ARG A 201 -7.72 6.51 -6.31
C ARG A 201 -9.09 6.51 -5.64
N MET A 202 -9.16 6.09 -4.38
CA MET A 202 -10.38 6.13 -3.58
C MET A 202 -10.84 7.56 -3.31
N PHE A 203 -9.91 8.51 -3.06
CA PHE A 203 -10.19 9.94 -2.94
C PHE A 203 -10.89 10.48 -4.19
N HIS A 204 -10.31 10.26 -5.38
CA HIS A 204 -10.91 10.73 -6.64
C HIS A 204 -12.29 10.16 -6.88
N GLU A 205 -12.48 8.86 -6.61
CA GLU A 205 -13.78 8.23 -6.79
C GLU A 205 -14.81 8.75 -5.78
N PHE A 206 -14.41 8.92 -4.53
CA PHE A 206 -15.26 9.46 -3.47
C PHE A 206 -15.70 10.89 -3.77
N VAL A 207 -14.76 11.80 -4.06
CA VAL A 207 -15.12 13.20 -4.32
C VAL A 207 -15.95 13.36 -5.58
N ARG A 208 -15.76 12.49 -6.58
CA ARG A 208 -16.57 12.45 -7.81
C ARG A 208 -18.00 12.00 -7.52
N GLU A 209 -18.18 10.99 -6.67
CA GLU A 209 -19.52 10.48 -6.32
C GLU A 209 -20.30 11.42 -5.40
N ARG A 210 -19.59 12.08 -4.47
CA ARG A 210 -20.20 12.94 -3.44
C ARG A 210 -20.31 14.40 -3.84
N ASP A 211 -19.60 14.81 -4.90
CA ASP A 211 -19.48 16.21 -5.36
C ASP A 211 -19.06 17.15 -4.22
N CYS A 212 -18.15 16.67 -3.34
CA CYS A 212 -17.76 17.37 -2.12
C CYS A 212 -16.45 18.14 -2.23
N LEU A 213 -15.73 18.07 -3.37
CA LEU A 213 -14.47 18.79 -3.58
C LEU A 213 -14.70 20.26 -3.97
N THR A 214 -15.35 21.00 -3.06
CA THR A 214 -15.63 22.42 -3.20
C THR A 214 -14.34 23.25 -3.17
N LYS A 215 -14.42 24.54 -3.51
CA LYS A 215 -13.27 25.45 -3.41
C LYS A 215 -12.69 25.46 -1.98
N ALA A 216 -13.55 25.50 -0.96
CA ALA A 216 -13.11 25.49 0.44
C ALA A 216 -12.36 24.21 0.79
N VAL A 217 -12.88 23.04 0.40
CA VAL A 217 -12.21 21.75 0.66
C VAL A 217 -10.85 21.68 -0.05
N LYS A 218 -10.73 22.21 -1.26
CA LYS A 218 -9.43 22.29 -1.96
C LYS A 218 -8.42 23.18 -1.22
N GLU A 219 -8.87 24.34 -0.73
CA GLU A 219 -8.05 25.25 0.06
C GLU A 219 -7.61 24.59 1.37
N ASP A 220 -8.53 23.88 2.05
CA ASP A 220 -8.20 23.12 3.26
C ASP A 220 -7.15 22.04 3.00
N ILE A 221 -7.24 21.29 1.90
CA ILE A 221 -6.25 20.25 1.56
C ILE A 221 -4.87 20.87 1.28
N ILE A 222 -4.82 22.04 0.65
CA ILE A 222 -3.56 22.79 0.44
C ILE A 222 -2.98 23.24 1.79
N ASP A 223 -3.81 23.76 2.69
CA ASP A 223 -3.37 24.16 4.04
C ASP A 223 -2.89 22.97 4.86
N ILE A 224 -3.55 21.81 4.74
CA ILE A 224 -3.12 20.55 5.33
C ILE A 224 -1.74 20.17 4.82
N CYS A 225 -1.52 20.22 3.50
CA CYS A 225 -0.22 19.95 2.89
C CYS A 225 0.87 20.86 3.49
N GLN A 226 0.63 22.17 3.53
CA GLN A 226 1.57 23.13 4.09
C GLN A 226 1.85 22.89 5.57
N LYS A 227 0.83 22.57 6.37
CA LYS A 227 1.01 22.26 7.79
C LYS A 227 1.82 20.98 7.97
N SER A 228 1.55 19.93 7.21
CA SER A 228 2.32 18.69 7.23
C SER A 228 3.78 18.92 6.85
N VAL A 229 4.07 19.74 5.82
CA VAL A 229 5.46 20.12 5.49
C VAL A 229 6.15 20.86 6.64
N ARG A 230 5.46 21.79 7.34
CA ARG A 230 6.04 22.49 8.50
C ARG A 230 6.32 21.55 9.67
N LEU A 231 5.43 20.60 9.93
CA LEU A 231 5.62 19.60 10.98
C LEU A 231 6.84 18.71 10.66
N GLU A 232 7.00 18.31 9.40
CA GLU A 232 8.20 17.57 9.00
C GLU A 232 9.47 18.41 9.03
N ASP A 233 9.43 19.70 8.69
CA ASP A 233 10.60 20.56 8.81
C ASP A 233 11.12 20.60 10.25
N ASN A 234 10.21 20.67 11.24
CA ASN A 234 10.55 20.62 12.66
C ASN A 234 11.13 19.25 13.06
N PHE A 235 10.48 18.16 12.64
CA PHE A 235 10.96 16.80 12.90
C PHE A 235 12.34 16.54 12.29
N ILE A 236 12.61 17.05 11.09
CA ILE A 236 13.93 16.98 10.46
C ILE A 236 14.96 17.76 11.29
N ASP A 237 14.63 18.96 11.79
CA ASP A 237 15.56 19.70 12.63
C ASP A 237 15.91 18.94 13.91
N LEU A 238 14.92 18.30 14.54
CA LEU A 238 15.15 17.42 15.69
C LEU A 238 16.02 16.20 15.32
N ALA A 239 15.70 15.51 14.24
CA ALA A 239 16.46 14.33 13.81
C ALA A 239 17.93 14.67 13.51
N PHE A 240 18.19 15.84 12.95
CA PHE A 240 19.52 16.37 12.65
C PHE A 240 20.05 17.33 13.74
N GLU A 241 19.57 17.27 14.99
CA GLU A 241 19.99 18.19 16.06
C GLU A 241 21.51 18.11 16.35
N MET A 242 22.12 16.94 16.16
CA MET A 242 23.56 16.74 16.26
C MET A 242 24.33 17.17 14.99
N GLY A 243 23.63 17.56 13.93
CA GLY A 243 24.20 17.98 12.65
C GLY A 243 24.08 16.92 11.55
N PRO A 244 24.61 17.22 10.34
CA PRO A 244 24.47 16.36 9.18
C PRO A 244 25.22 15.03 9.32
N VAL A 245 24.78 14.02 8.58
CA VAL A 245 25.45 12.72 8.46
C VAL A 245 26.07 12.57 7.07
N ALA A 246 26.91 11.54 6.88
CA ALA A 246 27.57 11.31 5.60
C ALA A 246 26.55 11.17 4.46
N GLY A 247 26.71 11.98 3.41
CA GLY A 247 25.89 11.91 2.19
C GLY A 247 24.47 12.46 2.29
N MET A 248 24.10 13.11 3.41
CA MET A 248 22.75 13.62 3.63
C MET A 248 22.71 14.82 4.59
N THR A 249 22.09 15.92 4.15
CA THR A 249 21.89 17.13 4.95
C THR A 249 20.40 17.42 5.21
N PRO A 250 20.05 18.10 6.33
CA PRO A 250 18.66 18.48 6.60
C PRO A 250 18.07 19.36 5.48
N LYS A 251 18.89 20.22 4.87
CA LYS A 251 18.46 21.07 3.74
C LYS A 251 18.00 20.26 2.53
N GLU A 252 18.68 19.17 2.20
CA GLU A 252 18.31 18.30 1.09
C GLU A 252 17.02 17.53 1.38
N ILE A 253 16.85 17.03 2.62
CA ILE A 253 15.61 16.34 3.02
C ILE A 253 14.43 17.30 3.05
N LYS A 254 14.59 18.52 3.56
CA LYS A 254 13.55 19.56 3.51
C LYS A 254 13.16 19.93 2.08
N LYS A 255 14.12 19.96 1.14
CA LYS A 255 13.84 20.13 -0.29
C LYS A 255 13.09 18.91 -0.86
N TYR A 256 13.46 17.70 -0.44
CA TYR A 256 12.78 16.47 -0.84
C TYR A 256 11.31 16.42 -0.40
N ILE A 257 11.01 16.86 0.81
CA ILE A 257 9.63 16.95 1.29
C ILE A 257 8.78 17.87 0.42
N ARG A 258 9.32 19.03 0.03
CA ARG A 258 8.61 19.97 -0.86
C ARG A 258 8.37 19.39 -2.26
N TYR A 259 9.36 18.65 -2.78
CA TYR A 259 9.22 17.91 -4.04
C TYR A 259 8.10 16.87 -3.96
N ILE A 260 8.05 16.06 -2.90
CA ILE A 260 7.00 15.06 -2.71
C ILE A 260 5.64 15.74 -2.45
N ALA A 261 5.60 16.85 -1.69
CA ALA A 261 4.38 17.60 -1.42
C ALA A 261 3.70 18.06 -2.72
N ASP A 262 4.46 18.67 -3.64
CA ASP A 262 3.95 19.08 -4.95
C ASP A 262 3.47 17.89 -5.78
N TRP A 263 4.20 16.77 -5.73
CA TRP A 263 3.81 15.56 -6.42
C TRP A 263 2.47 15.01 -5.90
N ARG A 264 2.28 14.95 -4.57
CA ARG A 264 1.04 14.50 -3.94
C ARG A 264 -0.12 15.45 -4.19
N LEU A 265 0.11 16.77 -4.15
CA LEU A 265 -0.89 17.76 -4.57
C LEU A 265 -1.33 17.52 -6.02
N GLY A 266 -0.38 17.30 -6.93
CA GLY A 266 -0.67 16.97 -8.32
C GLY A 266 -1.49 15.68 -8.47
N GLN A 267 -1.13 14.62 -7.74
CA GLN A 267 -1.89 13.37 -7.73
C GLN A 267 -3.30 13.52 -7.16
N LEU A 268 -3.52 14.45 -6.21
CA LEU A 268 -4.85 14.81 -5.69
C LEU A 268 -5.62 15.77 -6.62
N GLY A 269 -5.05 16.16 -7.77
CA GLY A 269 -5.67 17.08 -8.73
C GLY A 269 -5.62 18.56 -8.32
N LEU A 270 -4.67 18.92 -7.43
CA LEU A 270 -4.43 20.27 -6.94
C LEU A 270 -3.17 20.85 -7.58
N GLN A 271 -3.06 22.19 -7.57
CA GLN A 271 -1.87 22.86 -8.12
C GLN A 271 -0.68 22.72 -7.16
N PRO A 272 0.54 22.51 -7.68
CA PRO A 272 1.76 22.55 -6.88
C PRO A 272 1.95 23.95 -6.28
N ILE A 273 2.62 24.01 -5.12
CA ILE A 273 2.82 25.25 -4.35
C ILE A 273 4.29 25.56 -4.07
N TYR A 274 5.19 24.57 -4.14
CA TYR A 274 6.63 24.77 -3.89
C TYR A 274 7.46 24.88 -5.18
N MET A 275 6.92 24.42 -6.31
CA MET A 275 7.51 24.45 -7.65
C MET A 275 8.93 23.86 -7.68
N ILE A 276 9.10 22.67 -7.07
CA ILE A 276 10.38 21.95 -7.09
C ILE A 276 10.39 20.95 -8.25
N ASP A 277 11.03 21.31 -9.36
CA ASP A 277 11.03 20.47 -10.56
C ASP A 277 12.02 19.29 -10.48
N ASP A 278 13.21 19.51 -9.91
CA ASP A 278 14.27 18.49 -9.88
C ASP A 278 14.21 17.63 -8.61
N HIS A 279 14.27 16.30 -8.77
CA HIS A 279 14.35 15.36 -7.65
C HIS A 279 15.64 15.63 -6.84
N PRO A 280 15.53 16.04 -5.55
CA PRO A 280 16.69 16.52 -4.79
C PRO A 280 17.58 15.42 -4.20
N LEU A 281 17.18 14.15 -4.32
CA LEU A 281 17.91 12.96 -3.84
C LEU A 281 18.02 11.94 -5.00
N PRO A 282 18.81 12.23 -6.04
CA PRO A 282 18.85 11.40 -7.26
C PRO A 282 19.35 9.97 -7.03
N TRP A 283 19.97 9.70 -5.88
CA TRP A 283 20.44 8.37 -5.48
C TRP A 283 19.32 7.49 -4.90
N LEU A 284 18.19 8.06 -4.48
CA LEU A 284 17.13 7.34 -3.79
C LEU A 284 16.38 6.39 -4.73
N ALA A 285 15.96 6.87 -5.91
CA ALA A 285 15.21 6.06 -6.86
C ALA A 285 15.99 4.83 -7.37
N PRO A 286 17.28 4.93 -7.78
CA PRO A 286 18.06 3.76 -8.14
C PRO A 286 18.28 2.78 -6.99
N LEU A 287 18.36 3.28 -5.74
CA LEU A 287 18.55 2.44 -4.57
C LEU A 287 17.30 1.61 -4.26
N LEU A 288 16.13 2.24 -4.30
CA LEU A 288 14.84 1.55 -4.13
C LEU A 288 14.57 0.56 -5.28
N ASN A 289 14.88 0.94 -6.53
CA ASN A 289 14.68 0.07 -7.70
C ASN A 289 15.71 -1.06 -7.80
N GLY A 290 16.94 -0.84 -7.30
CA GLY A 290 18.05 -1.78 -7.40
C GLY A 290 17.92 -2.99 -6.48
N VAL A 291 17.09 -2.88 -5.43
CA VAL A 291 16.77 -4.00 -4.52
C VAL A 291 15.74 -4.95 -5.16
N GLU A 292 14.85 -4.48 -6.04
CA GLU A 292 13.69 -5.27 -6.49
C GLU A 292 13.48 -5.42 -8.01
N HIS A 293 14.38 -4.94 -8.87
CA HIS A 293 14.21 -5.02 -10.34
C HIS A 293 12.80 -4.56 -10.82
N ALA A 294 12.21 -3.56 -10.15
CA ALA A 294 10.93 -2.96 -10.53
C ALA A 294 11.11 -1.44 -10.60
N ASN A 295 10.66 -0.82 -11.69
CA ASN A 295 10.69 0.64 -11.85
C ASN A 295 9.54 1.25 -11.05
N PHE A 296 9.83 1.56 -9.78
CA PHE A 296 8.92 2.14 -8.78
C PHE A 296 8.18 3.41 -9.23
N PHE A 297 8.77 4.19 -10.14
CA PHE A 297 8.20 5.47 -10.57
C PHE A 297 7.50 5.46 -11.93
N GLU A 298 7.57 4.37 -12.73
CA GLU A 298 6.97 4.40 -14.07
C GLU A 298 6.29 3.11 -14.60
N GLN A 299 6.46 1.89 -14.04
CA GLN A 299 5.61 0.76 -14.48
C GLN A 299 5.71 -0.54 -13.67
N ARG A 300 4.59 -1.29 -13.74
CA ARG A 300 4.27 -2.65 -13.25
C ARG A 300 5.41 -3.48 -12.64
N ALA A 301 5.18 -3.88 -11.39
CA ALA A 301 5.90 -4.91 -10.66
C ALA A 301 6.27 -6.12 -11.54
N THR A 302 7.56 -6.37 -11.67
CA THR A 302 8.15 -7.57 -12.26
C THR A 302 8.62 -8.52 -11.16
N GLU A 303 7.70 -8.94 -10.31
CA GLU A 303 7.96 -10.06 -9.41
C GLU A 303 7.26 -11.33 -9.89
N TYR A 304 7.97 -12.45 -9.75
CA TYR A 304 7.60 -13.77 -10.24
C TYR A 304 6.25 -14.23 -9.67
N SER A 305 5.16 -13.95 -10.39
CA SER A 305 3.95 -14.78 -10.27
C SER A 305 4.34 -16.22 -10.61
N LYS A 306 4.37 -17.12 -9.62
CA LYS A 306 4.20 -18.56 -9.86
C LYS A 306 3.01 -18.69 -10.80
N GLY A 307 3.27 -19.10 -12.05
CA GLY A 307 2.37 -18.96 -13.19
C GLY A 307 0.92 -19.23 -12.82
N ALA A 308 0.15 -18.16 -12.62
CA ALA A 308 -1.29 -18.26 -12.48
C ALA A 308 -1.83 -18.68 -13.83
N THR A 309 -2.55 -19.81 -13.86
CA THR A 309 -3.21 -20.29 -15.06
C THR A 309 -4.19 -19.21 -15.53
N THR A 310 -4.01 -18.69 -16.74
CA THR A 310 -4.93 -17.73 -17.34
C THR A 310 -6.10 -18.47 -17.96
N GLY A 311 -7.33 -18.05 -17.64
CA GLY A 311 -8.56 -18.56 -18.24
C GLY A 311 -9.71 -17.58 -18.02
N ASP A 312 -10.63 -17.51 -18.98
CA ASP A 312 -11.84 -16.68 -18.87
C ASP A 312 -12.97 -17.47 -18.21
N TRP A 313 -13.37 -17.07 -17.00
CA TRP A 313 -14.46 -17.70 -16.25
C TRP A 313 -15.80 -17.72 -17.00
N ASN A 314 -16.03 -16.78 -17.92
CA ASN A 314 -17.26 -16.77 -18.73
C ASN A 314 -17.31 -17.96 -19.71
N THR A 315 -16.16 -18.51 -20.10
CA THR A 315 -16.06 -19.71 -20.94
C THR A 315 -16.27 -21.01 -20.14
N VAL A 316 -16.00 -21.01 -18.84
CA VAL A 316 -16.12 -22.19 -17.97
C VAL A 316 -17.60 -22.53 -17.71
N TRP A 317 -18.42 -21.53 -17.41
CA TRP A 317 -19.85 -21.77 -17.16
C TRP A 317 -20.65 -21.99 -18.44
N SER A 318 -20.32 -21.28 -19.53
CA SER A 318 -20.94 -21.56 -20.84
C SER A 318 -20.57 -22.94 -21.40
N SER A 319 -19.36 -23.44 -21.13
CA SER A 319 -18.99 -24.82 -21.46
C SER A 319 -19.64 -25.86 -20.53
N PHE A 320 -19.91 -25.51 -19.28
CA PHE A 320 -20.66 -26.36 -18.35
C PHE A 320 -22.14 -26.45 -18.73
N ASP A 321 -22.77 -25.32 -19.02
CA ASP A 321 -24.16 -25.24 -19.46
C ASP A 321 -24.39 -25.92 -20.81
N SER A 322 -23.45 -25.77 -21.75
CA SER A 322 -23.53 -26.49 -23.03
C SER A 322 -23.33 -28.00 -22.85
N ARG A 323 -22.45 -28.45 -21.95
CA ARG A 323 -22.30 -29.87 -21.61
C ARG A 323 -23.53 -30.46 -20.91
N ASN A 324 -24.20 -29.71 -20.05
CA ASN A 324 -25.45 -30.14 -19.41
C ASN A 324 -26.60 -30.18 -20.42
N LYS A 325 -26.70 -29.21 -21.33
CA LYS A 325 -27.68 -29.25 -22.44
C LYS A 325 -27.42 -30.43 -23.39
N ALA A 326 -26.15 -30.74 -23.68
CA ALA A 326 -25.79 -31.89 -24.50
C ALA A 326 -26.09 -33.24 -23.80
N LYS A 327 -25.93 -33.33 -22.47
CA LYS A 327 -26.36 -34.50 -21.70
C LYS A 327 -27.88 -34.67 -21.69
N ALA A 328 -28.64 -33.59 -21.48
CA ALA A 328 -30.09 -33.64 -21.53
C ALA A 328 -30.61 -34.04 -22.93
N ALA A 329 -30.00 -33.52 -24.00
CA ALA A 329 -30.34 -33.88 -25.37
C ALA A 329 -30.01 -35.36 -25.72
N ASN A 330 -28.94 -35.92 -25.14
CA ASN A 330 -28.60 -37.33 -25.31
C ASN A 330 -29.51 -38.27 -24.49
N GLU A 331 -30.01 -37.83 -23.34
CA GLU A 331 -31.00 -38.58 -22.56
C GLU A 331 -32.40 -38.55 -23.21
N GLU A 332 -32.78 -37.46 -23.87
CA GLU A 332 -34.02 -37.37 -24.66
C GLU A 332 -33.95 -38.18 -25.98
N GLY A 333 -32.77 -38.28 -26.61
CA GLY A 333 -32.56 -39.06 -27.84
C GLY A 333 -32.51 -40.58 -27.64
N ALA A 334 -32.30 -41.06 -26.41
CA ALA A 334 -32.27 -42.49 -26.08
C ALA A 334 -33.66 -43.07 -25.74
N ALA A 335 -34.72 -42.24 -25.71
CA ALA A 335 -36.08 -42.65 -25.39
C ALA A 335 -36.98 -42.86 -26.64
N GLN A 336 -36.42 -42.83 -27.85
CA GLN A 336 -37.13 -43.13 -29.10
C GLN A 336 -36.29 -44.05 -30.00
N ASP A 337 -36.14 -45.32 -29.60
CA ASP A 337 -35.83 -46.41 -30.53
C ASP A 337 -36.66 -47.65 -30.17
N ASP A 338 -37.97 -47.56 -30.45
CA ASP A 338 -38.85 -48.73 -30.57
C ASP A 338 -38.89 -49.17 -32.05
N GLY A 339 -37.82 -49.81 -32.51
CA GLY A 339 -37.77 -50.55 -33.78
C GLY A 339 -38.32 -51.98 -33.63
N PRO A 340 -39.07 -52.51 -34.60
CA PRO A 340 -39.91 -53.70 -34.42
C PRO A 340 -39.09 -55.01 -34.36
N GLY A 341 -39.55 -55.92 -33.49
CA GLY A 341 -38.88 -57.18 -33.16
C GLY A 341 -39.08 -58.35 -34.14
N LEU A 342 -38.13 -59.29 -34.03
CA LEU A 342 -38.24 -60.76 -34.09
C LEU A 342 -39.44 -61.35 -34.86
N PHE A 343 -39.19 -61.83 -36.09
CA PHE A 343 -39.56 -63.14 -36.70
C PHE A 343 -39.57 -63.01 -38.24
N GLY A 344 -38.89 -63.91 -38.97
CA GLY A 344 -39.06 -64.04 -40.43
C GLY A 344 -37.90 -64.61 -41.25
N ASP A 345 -37.56 -65.86 -40.96
CA ASP A 345 -37.15 -66.94 -41.88
C ASP A 345 -35.91 -66.89 -42.82
N GLU A 346 -35.34 -68.09 -42.86
CA GLU A 346 -34.16 -68.61 -43.54
C GLU A 346 -34.22 -68.56 -45.08
N ALA A 347 -33.04 -68.47 -45.72
CA ALA A 347 -32.49 -69.52 -46.61
C ALA A 347 -31.46 -68.95 -47.60
N GLY A 348 -30.41 -69.72 -47.88
CA GLY A 348 -29.73 -69.63 -49.18
C GLY A 348 -28.20 -69.54 -49.13
N ALA A 349 -27.57 -70.71 -49.19
CA ALA A 349 -26.14 -70.94 -49.23
C ALA A 349 -25.43 -70.51 -50.54
N GLN A 350 -24.08 -70.49 -50.45
CA GLN A 350 -23.08 -70.71 -51.52
C GLN A 350 -22.87 -69.59 -52.55
N ALA A 351 -21.67 -69.32 -53.08
CA ALA A 351 -20.30 -69.75 -52.84
C ALA A 351 -19.40 -68.86 -53.74
N ALA A 352 -18.15 -68.71 -53.32
CA ALA A 352 -16.91 -68.46 -54.06
C ALA A 352 -16.95 -67.86 -55.49
N GLU A 353 -16.19 -66.78 -55.69
CA GLU A 353 -14.80 -66.87 -56.16
C GLU A 353 -13.93 -65.74 -55.58
#